data_AF-A0ABD4KWQ0-F1
#
_entry.id   AF-A0ABD4KWQ0-F1
#
_cell.length_a   1.000
_cell.length_b   1.000
_cell.length_c   1.000
_cell.angle_alpha   90.00
_cell.angle_beta   90.00
_cell.angle_gamma   90.00
#
_symmetry.space_group_name_H-M   'P 1'
#
loop_
_entity.id
_entity.type
_entity.pdbx_description
1 polymer ?
#
loop_
_entity_poly.entity_id
_entity_poly.type
_entity_poly.pdbx_seq_one_letter_code
_entity_poly.pdbx_strand_id
1 'polypeptide(L)'
;KKTSSQRWYDGTAGWETFAFANERVKAKTNEKFVSSQFFGTNYCFESPAYGEASLSEKSVILKDSHTNIPLLPSSVGVGVSQVFPFVVATSLEQDLIVSCEQPELHIHPKWQLALGDMMIEAVKNNPDRMFLIETHSEHLMLRLLRRTVDEGALSITPDEISVINVFKHDEEIHYQRQRITDSGDFELDWPEGFFEERYGEV
;
A
#
# COMPACT_ATOMS: atom_id res chain seq x y z
N LYS A 1 3.52 -3.43 23.66
CA LYS A 1 2.77 -4.71 23.62
C LYS A 1 3.21 -5.43 22.35
N LYS A 2 3.67 -6.70 22.41
CA LYS A 2 3.89 -7.50 21.21
C LYS A 2 2.54 -7.64 20.50
N THR A 3 2.39 -7.05 19.33
CA THR A 3 1.19 -7.21 18.50
C THR A 3 1.12 -8.67 18.07
N SER A 4 0.03 -9.35 18.41
CA SER A 4 -0.24 -10.72 17.95
C SER A 4 -0.28 -10.74 16.43
N SER A 5 0.45 -11.65 15.78
CA SER A 5 0.49 -11.82 14.32
C SER A 5 -0.89 -12.07 13.70
N GLN A 6 -1.86 -12.59 14.47
CA GLN A 6 -3.24 -12.81 14.03
C GLN A 6 -4.02 -11.53 13.69
N ARG A 7 -3.60 -10.36 14.21
CA ARG A 7 -4.32 -9.08 14.02
C ARG A 7 -3.89 -8.30 12.78
N TRP A 8 -2.79 -8.69 12.15
CA TRP A 8 -2.38 -8.06 10.88
C TRP A 8 -3.19 -8.60 9.70
N TYR A 9 -3.70 -9.83 9.81
CA TYR A 9 -4.49 -10.48 8.76
C TYR A 9 -5.79 -9.73 8.44
N ASP A 10 -6.51 -9.21 9.44
CA ASP A 10 -7.75 -8.46 9.24
C ASP A 10 -7.54 -6.93 9.16
N GLY A 11 -6.28 -6.47 9.15
CA GLY A 11 -5.91 -5.06 9.11
C GLY A 11 -6.12 -4.29 10.42
N THR A 12 -6.72 -4.88 11.46
CA THR A 12 -6.99 -4.18 12.74
C THR A 12 -5.69 -3.77 13.45
N ALA A 13 -4.62 -4.55 13.28
CA ALA A 13 -3.30 -4.21 13.79
C ALA A 13 -2.73 -2.92 13.19
N GLY A 14 -3.09 -2.54 11.96
CA GLY A 14 -2.64 -1.26 11.39
C GLY A 14 -3.21 -0.07 12.15
N TRP A 15 -4.49 -0.16 12.51
CA TRP A 15 -5.18 0.85 13.33
C TRP A 15 -4.61 0.94 14.75
N GLU A 16 -4.42 -0.20 15.42
CA GLU A 16 -3.77 -0.23 16.73
C GLU A 16 -2.34 0.31 16.65
N THR A 17 -1.57 -0.14 15.65
CA THR A 17 -0.19 0.30 15.44
C THR A 17 -0.10 1.81 15.30
N PHE A 18 -0.95 2.43 14.48
CA PHE A 18 -0.99 3.88 14.35
C PHE A 18 -1.36 4.57 15.68
N ALA A 19 -2.37 4.06 16.39
CA ALA A 19 -2.83 4.64 17.64
C ALA A 19 -1.70 4.69 18.70
N PHE A 20 -0.87 3.64 18.77
CA PHE A 20 0.25 3.54 19.70
C PHE A 20 1.59 4.02 19.14
N ALA A 21 1.65 4.41 17.87
CA ALA A 21 2.87 4.86 17.23
C ALA A 21 3.39 6.20 17.81
N ASN A 22 4.66 6.47 17.54
CA ASN A 22 5.26 7.79 17.80
C ASN A 22 4.75 8.83 16.79
N GLU A 23 4.95 10.11 17.11
CA GLU A 23 4.48 11.22 16.26
C GLU A 23 5.11 11.24 14.86
N ARG A 24 6.34 10.69 14.71
CA ARG A 24 7.01 10.61 13.41
C ARG A 24 6.28 9.68 12.45
N VAL A 25 5.90 8.49 12.89
CA VAL A 25 5.13 7.52 12.10
C VAL A 25 3.76 8.10 11.77
N LYS A 26 3.08 8.72 12.74
CA LYS A 26 1.77 9.34 12.49
C LYS A 26 1.84 10.46 11.46
N ALA A 27 2.84 11.33 11.57
CA ALA A 27 3.08 12.40 10.61
C ALA A 27 3.33 11.86 9.20
N LYS A 28 4.19 10.83 9.07
CA LYS A 28 4.45 10.15 7.79
C LYS A 28 3.20 9.54 7.18
N THR A 29 2.40 8.82 7.98
CA THR A 29 1.14 8.24 7.50
C THR A 29 0.19 9.33 7.03
N ASN A 30 -0.03 10.39 7.82
CA ASN A 30 -0.91 11.49 7.42
C ASN A 30 -0.40 12.23 6.18
N GLU A 31 0.91 12.39 6.02
CA GLU A 31 1.50 12.95 4.80
C GLU A 31 1.11 12.15 3.55
N LYS A 32 1.05 10.81 3.63
CA LYS A 32 0.62 9.96 2.51
C LYS A 32 -0.84 10.19 2.11
N PHE A 33 -1.70 10.51 3.08
CA PHE A 33 -3.11 10.82 2.82
C PHE A 33 -3.31 12.24 2.28
N VAL A 34 -2.57 13.23 2.79
CA VAL A 34 -2.81 14.64 2.49
C VAL A 34 -2.01 15.15 1.29
N SER A 35 -0.79 14.65 1.09
CA SER A 35 0.09 15.13 0.03
C SER A 35 -0.47 14.82 -1.36
N SER A 36 -0.46 15.82 -2.24
CA SER A 36 -0.86 15.68 -3.65
C SER A 36 0.06 14.74 -4.45
N GLN A 37 1.26 14.47 -3.94
CA GLN A 37 2.18 13.47 -4.49
C GLN A 37 1.63 12.04 -4.34
N PHE A 38 0.82 11.80 -3.30
CA PHE A 38 0.25 10.51 -2.98
C PHE A 38 -1.27 10.54 -3.18
N PHE A 39 -2.07 10.42 -2.12
CA PHE A 39 -3.51 10.35 -2.25
C PHE A 39 -4.17 11.72 -2.46
N GLY A 40 -3.61 12.79 -1.92
CA GLY A 40 -4.11 14.16 -2.08
C GLY A 40 -5.52 14.36 -1.53
N THR A 41 -5.83 13.73 -0.40
CA THR A 41 -7.12 13.83 0.30
C THR A 41 -7.08 14.92 1.36
N ASN A 42 -8.26 15.25 1.90
CA ASN A 42 -8.36 16.10 3.08
C ASN A 42 -8.44 15.26 4.37
N TYR A 43 -8.14 13.97 4.31
CA TYR A 43 -8.29 13.07 5.45
C TYR A 43 -7.03 13.06 6.31
N CYS A 44 -7.22 13.26 7.61
CA CYS A 44 -6.18 13.19 8.62
C CYS A 44 -6.60 12.25 9.76
N PHE A 45 -5.66 11.46 10.25
CA PHE A 45 -5.87 10.50 11.34
C PHE A 45 -5.19 11.00 12.60
N GLU A 46 -5.90 10.95 13.72
CA GLU A 46 -5.40 11.32 15.04
C GLU A 46 -5.66 10.20 16.05
N SER A 47 -4.88 10.16 17.12
CA SER A 47 -5.09 9.21 18.22
C SER A 47 -4.99 9.94 19.57
N PRO A 48 -6.00 10.74 19.96
CA PRO A 48 -5.96 11.48 21.20
C PRO A 48 -5.93 10.52 22.41
N ALA A 49 -5.17 10.89 23.44
CA ALA A 49 -5.23 10.22 24.73
C ALA A 49 -6.35 10.85 25.57
N TYR A 50 -7.42 10.09 25.85
CA TYR A 50 -8.49 10.55 26.72
C TYR A 50 -8.16 10.28 28.20
N GLY A 51 -7.98 11.34 28.99
CA GLY A 51 -7.90 11.29 30.47
C GLY A 51 -6.53 10.94 31.09
N GLU A 52 -6.41 11.13 32.41
CA GLU A 52 -5.22 10.79 33.22
C GLU A 52 -5.08 9.28 33.51
N ALA A 53 -6.08 8.46 33.17
CA ALA A 53 -6.14 7.05 33.51
C ALA A 53 -6.67 6.19 32.35
N SER A 54 -5.82 5.92 31.35
CA SER A 54 -5.85 4.69 30.53
C SER A 54 -4.82 4.82 29.41
N LEU A 55 -3.60 4.34 29.67
CA LEU A 55 -2.65 3.94 28.60
C LEU A 55 -3.19 2.75 27.78
N SER A 56 -4.40 2.26 28.04
CA SER A 56 -4.96 1.01 27.53
C SER A 56 -5.88 1.14 26.32
N GLU A 57 -6.54 2.28 26.10
CA GLU A 57 -7.50 2.44 24.99
C GLU A 57 -7.20 3.72 24.19
N LYS A 58 -6.31 3.61 23.20
CA LYS A 58 -6.15 4.63 22.17
C LYS A 58 -7.01 4.25 20.97
N SER A 59 -7.94 5.12 20.58
CA SER A 59 -8.72 4.98 19.35
C SER A 59 -8.18 5.94 18.29
N VAL A 60 -8.28 5.52 17.02
CA VAL A 60 -7.98 6.39 15.88
C VAL A 60 -9.25 7.14 15.49
N ILE A 61 -9.12 8.44 15.34
CA ILE A 61 -10.18 9.33 14.87
C ILE A 61 -9.77 9.84 13.49
N LEU A 62 -10.68 9.72 12.54
CA LEU A 62 -10.54 10.32 11.22
C LEU A 62 -11.15 11.73 11.24
N LYS A 63 -10.49 12.69 10.61
CA LYS A 63 -10.98 14.06 10.47
C LYS A 63 -10.81 14.54 9.04
N ASP A 64 -11.70 15.43 8.64
CA ASP A 64 -11.47 16.29 7.48
C ASP A 64 -10.62 17.50 7.91
N SER A 65 -9.49 17.70 7.24
CA SER A 65 -8.49 18.72 7.57
C SER A 65 -8.95 20.15 7.28
N HIS A 66 -9.95 20.34 6.42
CA HIS A 66 -10.48 21.66 6.08
C HIS A 66 -11.54 22.11 7.09
N THR A 67 -12.41 21.19 7.49
CA THR A 67 -13.54 21.48 8.39
C THR A 67 -13.21 21.19 9.86
N ASN A 68 -12.15 20.40 10.11
CA ASN A 68 -11.77 19.87 11.42
C ASN A 68 -12.87 19.03 12.08
N ILE A 69 -13.78 18.46 11.27
CA ILE A 69 -14.90 17.65 11.74
C ILE A 69 -14.45 16.18 11.85
N PRO A 70 -14.67 15.52 13.00
CA PRO A 70 -14.50 14.08 13.12
C PRO A 70 -15.46 13.33 12.19
N LEU A 71 -14.91 12.42 11.40
CA LEU A 71 -15.65 11.54 10.52
C LEU A 71 -15.66 10.13 11.11
N LEU A 72 -16.79 9.46 10.95
CA LEU A 72 -16.83 8.01 11.18
C LEU A 72 -16.10 7.33 10.01
N PRO A 73 -15.41 6.20 10.23
CA PRO A 73 -14.87 5.39 9.14
C PRO A 73 -15.92 5.01 8.09
N SER A 74 -17.19 4.84 8.50
CA SER A 74 -18.32 4.61 7.58
C SER A 74 -18.75 5.85 6.78
N SER A 75 -18.32 7.04 7.20
CA SER A 75 -18.58 8.31 6.49
C SER A 75 -17.53 8.61 5.43
N VAL A 76 -16.41 7.86 5.40
CA VAL A 76 -15.46 7.90 4.29
C VAL A 76 -15.66 6.69 3.38
N GLY A 77 -15.27 6.82 2.11
CA GLY A 77 -15.35 5.70 1.17
C GLY A 77 -14.59 4.49 1.71
N VAL A 78 -15.18 3.29 1.56
CA VAL A 78 -14.68 2.01 2.09
C VAL A 78 -13.19 1.80 1.79
N GLY A 79 -12.72 2.22 0.61
CA GLY A 79 -11.32 2.12 0.21
C GLY A 79 -10.33 2.86 1.13
N VAL A 80 -10.71 4.02 1.71
CA VAL A 80 -9.82 4.77 2.63
C VAL A 80 -9.53 3.96 3.89
N SER A 81 -10.57 3.37 4.49
CA SER A 81 -10.41 2.59 5.71
C SER A 81 -9.70 1.25 5.46
N GLN A 82 -9.87 0.65 4.29
CA GLN A 82 -9.20 -0.60 3.92
C GLN A 82 -7.73 -0.42 3.60
N VAL A 83 -7.36 0.68 2.91
CA VAL A 83 -5.96 0.95 2.55
C VAL A 83 -5.15 1.53 3.73
N PHE A 84 -5.82 2.07 4.74
CA PHE A 84 -5.15 2.71 5.88
C PHE A 84 -4.13 1.82 6.60
N PRO A 85 -4.43 0.57 7.00
CA PRO A 85 -3.45 -0.34 7.59
C PRO A 85 -2.20 -0.54 6.74
N PHE A 86 -2.37 -0.61 5.41
CA PHE A 86 -1.26 -0.74 4.47
C PHE A 86 -0.38 0.51 4.48
N VAL A 87 -0.97 1.71 4.41
CA VAL A 87 -0.23 2.98 4.48
C VAL A 87 0.48 3.17 5.83
N VAL A 88 -0.11 2.68 6.92
CA VAL A 88 0.57 2.63 8.22
C VAL A 88 1.81 1.74 8.12
N ALA A 89 1.67 0.55 7.55
CA ALA A 89 2.78 -0.39 7.39
C ALA A 89 3.93 0.19 6.55
N THR A 90 3.63 0.93 5.46
CA THR A 90 4.68 1.62 4.67
C THR A 90 5.38 2.73 5.46
N SER A 91 4.70 3.32 6.45
CA SER A 91 5.20 4.43 7.26
C SER A 91 6.01 4.00 8.49
N LEU A 92 5.99 2.71 8.83
CA LEU A 92 6.76 2.18 9.95
C LEU A 92 8.27 2.35 9.71
N GLU A 93 9.06 2.33 10.78
CA GLU A 93 10.53 2.41 10.76
C GLU A 93 11.10 1.17 11.44
N GLN A 94 10.69 0.01 10.95
CA GLN A 94 11.08 -1.31 11.47
C GLN A 94 11.46 -2.23 10.30
N ASP A 95 12.26 -3.24 10.61
CA ASP A 95 12.67 -4.31 9.70
C ASP A 95 11.55 -5.35 9.68
N LEU A 96 10.76 -5.36 8.61
CA LEU A 96 9.57 -6.18 8.52
C LEU A 96 9.24 -6.56 7.08
N ILE A 97 8.58 -7.70 6.95
CA ILE A 97 7.91 -8.13 5.72
C ILE A 97 6.45 -7.72 5.83
N VAL A 98 5.99 -6.88 4.90
CA VAL A 98 4.57 -6.53 4.75
C VAL A 98 3.98 -7.48 3.71
N SER A 99 3.12 -8.40 4.15
CA SER A 99 2.31 -9.22 3.24
C SER A 99 0.90 -8.64 3.17
N CYS A 100 0.35 -8.42 1.97
CA CYS A 100 -0.98 -7.86 1.81
C CYS A 100 -1.66 -8.40 0.55
N GLU A 101 -2.89 -8.89 0.71
CA GLU A 101 -3.75 -9.29 -0.39
C GLU A 101 -4.55 -8.09 -0.89
N GLN A 102 -4.45 -7.84 -2.20
CA GLN A 102 -5.23 -6.87 -2.97
C GLN A 102 -5.39 -5.49 -2.28
N PRO A 103 -4.29 -4.82 -1.89
CA PRO A 103 -4.34 -3.49 -1.24
C PRO A 103 -5.03 -2.41 -2.10
N GLU A 104 -5.21 -2.66 -3.40
CA GLU A 104 -5.86 -1.80 -4.38
C GLU A 104 -7.39 -1.82 -4.39
N LEU A 105 -8.03 -2.73 -3.65
CA LEU A 105 -9.48 -2.89 -3.71
C LEU A 105 -10.21 -1.63 -3.26
N HIS A 106 -11.29 -1.30 -3.97
CA HIS A 106 -12.19 -0.17 -3.68
C HIS A 106 -11.53 1.22 -3.62
N ILE A 107 -10.28 1.36 -4.07
CA ILE A 107 -9.59 2.66 -4.19
C ILE A 107 -9.43 3.08 -5.65
N HIS A 108 -9.36 4.38 -5.88
CA HIS A 108 -9.22 4.97 -7.21
C HIS A 108 -7.89 4.54 -7.87
N PRO A 109 -7.82 4.29 -9.19
CA PRO A 109 -6.60 3.96 -9.93
C PRO A 109 -5.37 4.81 -9.60
N LYS A 110 -5.56 6.14 -9.49
CA LYS A 110 -4.50 7.08 -9.06
C LYS A 110 -3.86 6.69 -7.72
N TRP A 111 -4.64 6.20 -6.77
CA TRP A 111 -4.12 5.78 -5.47
C TRP A 111 -3.36 4.46 -5.57
N GLN A 112 -3.76 3.55 -6.46
CA GLN A 112 -3.02 2.32 -6.73
C GLN A 112 -1.60 2.64 -7.24
N LEU A 113 -1.46 3.65 -8.11
CA LEU A 113 -0.13 4.18 -8.50
C LEU A 113 0.65 4.71 -7.28
N ALA A 114 -0.02 5.46 -6.40
CA ALA A 114 0.62 6.00 -5.20
C ALA A 114 1.08 4.90 -4.23
N LEU A 115 0.38 3.76 -4.15
CA LEU A 115 0.83 2.61 -3.35
C LEU A 115 2.18 2.08 -3.81
N GLY A 116 2.40 1.97 -5.12
CA GLY A 116 3.71 1.60 -5.69
C GLY A 116 4.83 2.54 -5.23
N ASP A 117 4.58 3.84 -5.30
CA ASP A 117 5.55 4.86 -4.83
C ASP A 117 5.82 4.76 -3.33
N MET A 118 4.78 4.51 -2.51
CA MET A 118 4.93 4.36 -1.06
C MET A 118 5.78 3.13 -0.69
N MET A 119 5.60 2.01 -1.39
CA MET A 119 6.41 0.82 -1.20
C MET A 119 7.88 1.07 -1.52
N ILE A 120 8.15 1.70 -2.67
CA ILE A 120 9.52 2.03 -3.08
C ILE A 120 10.17 2.98 -2.07
N GLU A 121 9.47 4.03 -1.66
CA GLU A 121 9.98 4.96 -0.66
C GLU A 121 10.29 4.24 0.67
N ALA A 122 9.43 3.29 1.06
CA ALA A 122 9.61 2.51 2.27
C ALA A 122 10.82 1.57 2.21
N VAL A 123 11.06 0.88 1.09
CA VAL A 123 12.24 0.01 0.88
C VAL A 123 13.52 0.84 0.78
N LYS A 124 13.50 1.97 0.07
CA LYS A 124 14.68 2.86 -0.01
C LYS A 124 15.11 3.43 1.34
N ASN A 125 14.14 3.74 2.20
CA ASN A 125 14.42 4.23 3.55
C ASN A 125 14.88 3.12 4.51
N ASN A 126 14.56 1.86 4.21
CA ASN A 126 15.00 0.71 4.99
C ASN A 126 15.23 -0.52 4.08
N PRO A 127 16.47 -0.83 3.70
CA PRO A 127 16.80 -1.96 2.81
C PRO A 127 16.37 -3.33 3.34
N ASP A 128 16.16 -3.48 4.65
CA ASP A 128 15.69 -4.73 5.27
C ASP A 128 14.16 -4.90 5.17
N ARG A 129 13.45 -3.96 4.54
CA ARG A 129 12.01 -4.03 4.29
C ARG A 129 11.70 -4.79 3.02
N MET A 130 10.65 -5.60 3.09
CA MET A 130 10.13 -6.35 1.94
C MET A 130 8.61 -6.25 1.87
N PHE A 131 8.08 -6.16 0.65
CA PHE A 131 6.66 -6.21 0.38
C PHE A 131 6.34 -7.49 -0.41
N LEU A 132 5.39 -8.27 0.09
CA LEU A 132 4.83 -9.43 -0.58
C LEU A 132 3.36 -9.13 -0.87
N ILE A 133 3.07 -8.75 -2.11
CA ILE A 133 1.75 -8.23 -2.48
C ILE A 133 1.10 -9.18 -3.48
N GLU A 134 -0.10 -9.63 -3.16
CA GLU A 134 -1.00 -10.18 -4.16
C GLU A 134 -1.79 -9.03 -4.78
N THR A 135 -1.80 -8.92 -6.10
CA THR A 135 -2.45 -7.83 -6.80
C THR A 135 -2.99 -8.27 -8.15
N HIS A 136 -4.13 -7.70 -8.52
CA HIS A 136 -4.68 -7.72 -9.88
C HIS A 136 -4.64 -6.32 -10.52
N SER A 137 -3.96 -5.36 -9.88
CA SER A 137 -3.87 -3.99 -10.36
C SER A 137 -2.84 -3.85 -11.48
N GLU A 138 -3.33 -3.67 -12.71
CA GLU A 138 -2.52 -3.22 -13.84
C GLU A 138 -1.80 -1.90 -13.50
N HIS A 139 -2.49 -0.98 -12.83
CA HIS A 139 -1.93 0.31 -12.44
C HIS A 139 -0.73 0.18 -11.52
N LEU A 140 -0.82 -0.68 -10.49
CA LEU A 140 0.30 -0.92 -9.58
C LEU A 140 1.50 -1.48 -10.35
N MET A 141 1.26 -2.47 -11.22
CA MET A 141 2.31 -3.10 -12.01
C MET A 141 3.00 -2.11 -12.97
N LEU A 142 2.21 -1.36 -13.74
CA LEU A 142 2.72 -0.31 -14.63
C LEU A 142 3.49 0.78 -13.89
N ARG A 143 3.10 1.09 -12.65
CA ARG A 143 3.84 2.04 -11.84
C ARG A 143 5.22 1.50 -11.47
N LEU A 144 5.31 0.26 -10.99
CA LEU A 144 6.57 -0.37 -10.63
C LEU A 144 7.51 -0.46 -11.84
N LEU A 145 7.01 -0.90 -12.99
CA LEU A 145 7.74 -0.89 -14.26
C LEU A 145 8.27 0.49 -14.64
N ARG A 146 7.41 1.52 -14.57
CA ARG A 146 7.85 2.89 -14.87
C ARG A 146 8.99 3.35 -13.95
N ARG A 147 9.00 2.90 -12.69
CA ARG A 147 10.06 3.25 -11.74
C ARG A 147 11.39 2.54 -12.02
N THR A 148 11.41 1.49 -12.85
CA THR A 148 12.68 0.86 -13.27
C THR A 148 13.43 1.65 -14.33
N VAL A 149 12.74 2.53 -15.07
CA VAL A 149 13.31 3.34 -16.15
C VAL A 149 13.39 4.84 -15.81
N ASP A 150 12.76 5.27 -14.73
CA ASP A 150 12.84 6.65 -14.24
C ASP A 150 14.21 6.93 -13.60
N GLU A 151 14.72 8.17 -13.72
CA GLU A 151 15.96 8.63 -13.04
C GLU A 151 15.68 9.40 -11.73
N GLY A 152 14.45 9.36 -11.24
CA GLY A 152 14.00 10.14 -10.08
C GLY A 152 14.41 9.57 -8.72
N ALA A 153 14.02 10.26 -7.63
CA ALA A 153 14.28 9.79 -6.26
C ALA A 153 13.69 8.39 -5.97
N LEU A 154 12.62 8.02 -6.66
CA LEU A 154 11.94 6.72 -6.56
C LEU A 154 12.36 5.74 -7.69
N SER A 155 13.48 5.97 -8.36
CA SER A 155 14.05 5.00 -9.30
C SER A 155 14.43 3.71 -8.60
N ILE A 156 14.18 2.56 -9.21
CA ILE A 156 14.58 1.25 -8.71
C ILE A 156 15.19 0.44 -9.84
N THR A 157 15.91 -0.63 -9.55
CA THR A 157 16.40 -1.54 -10.59
C THR A 157 15.40 -2.67 -10.83
N PRO A 158 15.40 -3.28 -12.03
CA PRO A 158 14.59 -4.47 -12.30
C PRO A 158 14.79 -5.60 -11.27
N ASP A 159 15.99 -5.75 -10.71
CA ASP A 159 16.31 -6.78 -9.70
C ASP A 159 15.67 -6.52 -8.32
N GLU A 160 15.24 -5.29 -8.04
CA GLU A 160 14.53 -4.94 -6.79
C GLU A 160 13.06 -5.37 -6.82
N ILE A 161 12.53 -5.84 -7.96
CA ILE A 161 11.17 -6.33 -8.11
C ILE A 161 11.18 -7.79 -8.56
N SER A 162 10.36 -8.63 -7.90
CA SER A 162 10.08 -9.98 -8.37
C SER A 162 8.59 -10.12 -8.65
N VAL A 163 8.23 -10.38 -9.91
CA VAL A 163 6.85 -10.63 -10.34
C VAL A 163 6.67 -12.13 -10.61
N ILE A 164 5.64 -12.71 -10.01
CA ILE A 164 5.23 -14.10 -10.24
C ILE A 164 3.78 -14.07 -10.68
N ASN A 165 3.54 -14.38 -11.95
CA ASN A 165 2.18 -14.59 -12.44
C ASN A 165 1.71 -15.99 -12.04
N VAL A 166 0.51 -16.07 -11.45
CA VAL A 166 -0.16 -17.31 -11.08
C VAL A 166 -1.45 -17.39 -11.89
N PHE A 167 -1.55 -18.42 -12.73
CA PHE A 167 -2.68 -18.59 -13.65
C PHE A 167 -3.09 -20.06 -13.72
N LYS A 168 -4.29 -20.32 -14.23
CA LYS A 168 -4.86 -21.67 -14.29
C LYS A 168 -4.95 -22.11 -15.75
N HIS A 169 -4.27 -23.19 -16.12
CA HIS A 169 -4.29 -23.74 -17.47
C HIS A 169 -4.55 -25.25 -17.40
N ASP A 170 -5.49 -25.75 -18.21
CA ASP A 170 -5.92 -27.16 -18.21
C ASP A 170 -6.27 -27.71 -16.81
N GLU A 171 -7.01 -26.92 -16.03
CA GLU A 171 -7.38 -27.19 -14.63
C GLU A 171 -6.24 -27.24 -13.60
N GLU A 172 -4.99 -27.06 -14.03
CA GLU A 172 -3.80 -27.01 -13.17
C GLU A 172 -3.36 -25.57 -12.90
N ILE A 173 -2.75 -25.33 -11.72
CA ILE A 173 -2.19 -24.03 -11.35
C ILE A 173 -0.74 -23.98 -11.84
N HIS A 174 -0.43 -22.95 -12.63
CA HIS A 174 0.90 -22.70 -13.16
C HIS A 174 1.47 -21.41 -12.57
N TYR A 175 2.80 -21.38 -12.45
CA TYR A 175 3.54 -20.23 -11.95
C TYR A 175 4.56 -19.81 -13.00
N GLN A 176 4.56 -18.54 -13.36
CA GLN A 176 5.53 -18.00 -14.31
C GLN A 176 6.19 -16.76 -13.70
N ARG A 177 7.50 -16.86 -13.48
CA ARG A 177 8.30 -15.70 -13.07
C ARG A 177 8.41 -14.74 -14.24
N GLN A 178 7.93 -13.51 -14.04
CA GLN A 178 7.98 -12.43 -15.00
C GLN A 178 9.19 -11.55 -14.69
N ARG A 179 10.23 -11.65 -15.53
CA ARG A 179 11.42 -10.81 -15.42
C ARG A 179 11.16 -9.47 -16.08
N ILE A 180 11.68 -8.41 -15.46
CA ILE A 180 11.57 -7.05 -15.99
C ILE A 180 12.85 -6.75 -16.76
N THR A 181 12.71 -6.21 -17.97
CA THR A 181 13.81 -5.78 -18.82
C THR A 181 14.35 -4.42 -18.39
N ASP A 182 15.56 -4.09 -18.84
CA ASP A 182 16.15 -2.75 -18.61
C ASP A 182 15.34 -1.61 -19.27
N SER A 183 14.45 -1.94 -20.22
CA SER A 183 13.53 -0.97 -20.84
C SER A 183 12.20 -0.81 -20.08
N GLY A 184 12.04 -1.46 -18.92
CA GLY A 184 10.84 -1.35 -18.08
C GLY A 184 9.64 -2.09 -18.65
N ASP A 185 9.87 -3.21 -19.31
CA ASP A 185 8.83 -4.11 -19.83
C ASP A 185 9.04 -5.53 -19.31
N PHE A 186 8.11 -6.45 -19.58
CA PHE A 186 8.27 -7.86 -19.24
C PHE A 186 8.99 -8.64 -20.33
N GLU A 187 9.84 -9.60 -19.94
CA GLU A 187 10.54 -10.48 -20.88
C GLU A 187 9.61 -11.47 -21.59
N LEU A 188 8.51 -11.87 -20.94
CA LEU A 188 7.56 -12.85 -21.43
C LEU A 188 6.19 -12.21 -21.59
N ASP A 189 5.45 -12.69 -22.58
CA ASP A 189 4.04 -12.35 -22.74
C ASP A 189 3.24 -12.83 -21.51
N TRP A 190 2.15 -12.13 -21.22
CA TRP A 190 1.27 -12.48 -20.11
C TRP A 190 0.36 -13.64 -20.50
N PRO A 191 0.43 -14.80 -19.81
CA PRO A 191 -0.49 -15.90 -20.05
C PRO A 191 -1.92 -15.45 -19.74
N GLU A 192 -2.85 -15.85 -20.59
CA GLU A 192 -4.30 -15.57 -20.50
C GLU A 192 -4.70 -14.08 -20.50
N GLY A 193 -3.84 -13.18 -21.00
CA GLY A 193 -4.29 -11.84 -21.38
C GLY A 193 -4.51 -10.85 -20.23
N PHE A 194 -3.75 -10.93 -19.13
CA PHE A 194 -3.82 -9.98 -17.99
C PHE A 194 -3.74 -8.49 -18.40
N PHE A 195 -3.03 -8.16 -19.50
CA PHE A 195 -3.00 -6.82 -20.12
C PHE A 195 -3.84 -6.72 -21.41
N GLU A 196 -4.36 -7.84 -21.92
CA GLU A 196 -5.05 -7.93 -23.22
C GLU A 196 -6.53 -7.55 -23.14
N GLU A 197 -7.16 -7.57 -21.96
CA GLU A 197 -8.56 -7.13 -21.80
C GLU A 197 -8.79 -5.69 -22.30
N ARG A 198 -7.74 -4.85 -22.36
CA ARG A 198 -7.79 -3.51 -22.97
C ARG A 198 -7.85 -3.50 -24.50
N TYR A 199 -7.30 -4.51 -25.18
CA TYR A 199 -7.30 -4.56 -26.64
C TYR A 199 -8.61 -5.11 -27.22
N GLY A 200 -9.45 -5.72 -26.39
CA GLY A 200 -10.78 -6.22 -26.77
C GLY A 200 -11.91 -5.18 -26.73
N GLU A 201 -11.67 -3.98 -26.18
CA GLU A 201 -12.64 -2.88 -26.15
C GLU A 201 -12.29 -1.76 -27.16
N VAL A 202 -12.16 -2.12 -28.44
CA VAL A 202 -12.17 -1.17 -29.57
C VAL A 202 -13.42 -1.35 -30.41
#